data_AF-A0AAP7FII3-F1
#
_entry.id   AF-A0AAP7FII3-F1
#
_cell.length_a   1.000
_cell.length_b   1.000
_cell.length_c   1.000
_cell.angle_alpha   90.00
_cell.angle_beta   90.00
_cell.angle_gamma   90.00
#
_symmetry.space_group_name_H-M   'P 1'
#
loop_
_entity.id
_entity.type
_entity.pdbx_description
1 polymer ?
#
loop_
_entity_poly.entity_id
_entity_poly.type
_entity_poly.pdbx_seq_one_letter_code
_entity_poly.pdbx_strand_id
1 'polypeptide(L)'
;MSSTYGFIYIMGSEAMPGVYKVGMTAHSPCRRAVELSRGTGVPSEYRVLFYGEHESALAWEQSVHANLADRRVSENREFFQGPLIDIIRAVEGDGELISSWDSDEAKEARNPGCMWRSRPLWFEQNLHSPGYIERVRRERS
;
A
#
# COMPACT_ATOMS: atom_id res chain seq x y z
N MET A 1 28.19 7.22 -4.38
CA MET A 1 26.74 7.54 -4.26
C MET A 1 26.36 7.29 -2.82
N SER A 2 25.72 8.24 -2.14
CA SER A 2 25.26 8.02 -0.77
C SER A 2 24.01 7.16 -0.82
N SER A 3 24.11 5.88 -0.44
CA SER A 3 22.95 5.03 -0.22
C SER A 3 22.16 5.60 0.97
N THR A 4 20.90 5.97 0.74
CA THR A 4 20.02 6.46 1.81
C THR A 4 19.25 5.28 2.38
N TYR A 5 19.68 4.79 3.53
CA TYR A 5 18.92 3.82 4.30
C TYR A 5 17.58 4.43 4.73
N GLY A 6 16.51 3.65 4.64
CA GLY A 6 15.21 4.07 5.15
C GLY A 6 14.14 3.03 4.92
N PHE A 7 12.90 3.48 5.08
CA PHE A 7 11.70 2.68 4.91
C PHE A 7 10.98 3.12 3.65
N ILE A 8 10.54 2.16 2.83
CA ILE A 8 9.53 2.39 1.80
C ILE A 8 8.20 1.93 2.35
N TYR A 9 7.17 2.74 2.17
CA TYR A 9 5.84 2.49 2.74
C TYR A 9 4.75 2.62 1.70
N ILE A 10 3.64 1.96 2.01
CA ILE A 10 2.33 2.15 1.37
C ILE A 10 1.39 2.72 2.42
N MET A 11 0.79 3.87 2.13
CA MET A 11 -0.22 4.50 2.98
C MET A 11 -1.57 4.55 2.27
N GLY A 12 -2.61 4.21 3.02
CA GLY A 12 -4.00 4.33 2.58
C GLY A 12 -4.76 5.36 3.41
N SER A 13 -5.92 5.75 2.90
CA SER A 13 -6.85 6.68 3.54
C SER A 13 -8.27 6.19 3.27
N GLU A 14 -9.13 6.15 4.28
CA GLU A 14 -10.52 5.68 4.14
C GLU A 14 -11.32 6.54 3.14
N ALA A 15 -10.94 7.81 2.99
CA ALA A 15 -11.51 8.73 2.01
C ALA A 15 -11.09 8.46 0.55
N MET A 16 -10.08 7.62 0.31
CA MET A 16 -9.59 7.29 -1.03
C MET A 16 -9.39 5.77 -1.20
N PRO A 17 -10.46 4.95 -1.19
CA PRO A 17 -10.35 3.50 -1.35
C PRO A 17 -9.72 3.12 -2.70
N GLY A 18 -8.75 2.22 -2.68
CA GLY A 18 -8.05 1.76 -3.88
C GLY A 18 -7.03 2.73 -4.45
N VAL A 19 -6.75 3.83 -3.75
CA VAL A 19 -5.68 4.79 -4.08
C VAL A 19 -4.72 4.87 -2.91
N TYR A 20 -3.45 4.63 -3.19
CA TYR A 20 -2.41 4.51 -2.17
C TYR A 20 -1.27 5.49 -2.43
N LYS A 21 -0.76 6.08 -1.36
CA LYS A 21 0.51 6.83 -1.41
C LYS A 21 1.66 5.86 -1.22
N VAL A 22 2.61 5.88 -2.15
CA VAL A 22 3.87 5.15 -2.02
C VAL A 22 5.01 6.14 -1.89
N GLY A 23 5.83 5.99 -0.86
CA GLY A 23 6.99 6.85 -0.68
C GLY A 23 7.99 6.31 0.32
N MET A 24 9.05 7.09 0.57
CA MET A 24 10.10 6.72 1.52
C MET A 24 10.25 7.68 2.70
N THR A 25 10.90 7.22 3.76
CA THR A 25 11.26 8.01 4.95
C THR A 25 12.51 7.45 5.61
N ALA A 26 13.37 8.33 6.15
CA ALA A 26 14.52 7.93 6.97
C ALA A 26 14.13 7.60 8.43
N HIS A 27 12.88 7.88 8.81
CA HIS A 27 12.31 7.62 10.14
C HIS A 27 11.09 6.70 10.05
N SER A 28 10.51 6.33 11.20
CA SER A 28 9.31 5.49 11.26
C SER A 28 8.20 5.91 10.28
N PRO A 29 7.67 4.99 9.45
CA PRO A 29 6.52 5.23 8.59
C PRO A 29 5.28 5.71 9.35
N CYS A 30 5.04 5.22 10.57
CA CYS A 30 3.92 5.65 11.40
C CYS A 30 4.01 7.13 11.77
N ARG A 31 5.22 7.62 12.07
CA ARG A 31 5.44 9.05 12.30
C ARG A 31 5.13 9.86 11.04
N ARG A 32 5.59 9.38 9.88
CA ARG A 32 5.33 10.04 8.60
C ARG A 32 3.83 10.10 8.27
N ALA A 33 3.08 9.04 8.58
CA ALA A 33 1.63 9.01 8.42
C ALA A 33 0.96 10.13 9.24
N VAL A 34 1.32 10.27 10.52
CA VAL A 34 0.79 11.33 11.41
C VAL A 34 1.13 12.73 10.88
N GLU A 35 2.36 12.93 10.41
CA GLU A 35 2.77 14.22 9.84
C GLU A 35 1.95 14.59 8.60
N LEU A 36 1.72 13.64 7.69
CA LEU A 36 0.93 13.86 6.49
C LEU A 36 -0.56 14.09 6.80
N SER A 37 -1.10 13.39 7.80
CA SER A 37 -2.50 13.52 8.23
C SER A 37 -2.83 14.90 8.83
N ARG A 38 -1.83 15.68 9.27
CA ARG A 38 -2.03 17.03 9.82
C ARG A 38 -2.20 18.11 8.76
N GLY A 39 -1.97 17.81 7.47
CA GLY A 39 -2.09 18.78 6.39
C GLY A 39 -3.55 19.21 6.17
N THR A 40 -3.77 20.52 5.91
CA THR A 40 -5.10 21.14 5.73
C THR A 40 -5.83 20.78 4.43
N GLY A 41 -5.43 19.70 3.76
CA GLY A 41 -5.99 19.25 2.48
C GLY A 41 -6.22 17.74 2.38
N VAL A 42 -6.14 17.02 3.50
CA VAL A 42 -6.38 15.56 3.53
C VAL A 42 -7.75 15.29 4.14
N PRO A 43 -8.67 14.61 3.43
CA PRO A 43 -10.04 14.38 3.90
C PRO A 43 -10.16 13.39 5.07
N SER A 44 -9.15 12.52 5.26
CA SER A 44 -9.07 11.62 6.42
C SER A 44 -7.62 11.21 6.69
N GLU A 45 -7.34 10.71 7.89
CA GLU A 45 -5.98 10.34 8.29
C GLU A 45 -5.40 9.23 7.39
N TYR A 46 -4.10 9.31 7.12
CA TYR A 46 -3.34 8.23 6.52
C TYR A 46 -3.01 7.17 7.56
N ARG A 47 -3.10 5.91 7.14
CA ARG A 47 -2.59 4.76 7.87
C ARG A 47 -1.54 4.04 7.05
N VAL A 48 -0.50 3.55 7.71
CA VAL A 48 0.50 2.67 7.08
C VAL A 48 -0.16 1.32 6.88
N LEU A 49 -0.17 0.83 5.64
CA LEU A 49 -0.69 -0.50 5.30
C LEU A 49 0.43 -1.52 5.19
N PHE A 50 1.59 -1.06 4.71
CA PHE A 50 2.77 -1.88 4.50
C PHE A 50 4.02 -1.00 4.60
N TYR A 51 5.12 -1.56 5.09
CA TYR A 51 6.44 -0.96 4.92
C TYR A 51 7.54 -2.02 4.92
N GLY A 52 8.67 -1.69 4.31
CA GLY A 52 9.90 -2.46 4.45
C GLY A 52 11.14 -1.59 4.40
N GLU A 53 12.25 -2.14 4.87
CA GLU A 53 13.53 -1.47 5.02
C GLU A 53 14.42 -1.72 3.80
N HIS A 54 15.15 -0.69 3.36
CA HIS A 54 16.06 -0.81 2.22
C HIS A 54 17.26 0.12 2.36
N GLU A 55 18.45 -0.37 2.01
CA GLU A 55 19.70 0.38 2.13
C GLU A 55 19.78 1.55 1.14
N SER A 56 19.08 1.45 0.01
CA SER A 56 18.99 2.47 -1.02
C SER A 56 17.54 2.90 -1.24
N ALA A 57 16.86 3.28 -0.16
CA ALA A 57 15.41 3.49 -0.15
C ALA A 57 14.93 4.54 -1.16
N LEU A 58 15.70 5.60 -1.39
CA LEU A 58 15.37 6.63 -2.38
C LEU A 58 15.40 6.09 -3.82
N ALA A 59 16.45 5.33 -4.18
CA ALA A 59 16.56 4.74 -5.50
C ALA A 59 15.48 3.68 -5.72
N TRP A 60 15.17 2.90 -4.67
CA TRP A 60 14.10 1.90 -4.71
C TRP A 60 12.73 2.55 -4.94
N GLU A 61 12.39 3.60 -4.17
CA GLU A 61 11.15 4.36 -4.36
C GLU A 61 11.00 4.85 -5.81
N GLN A 62 12.04 5.43 -6.38
CA GLN A 62 12.02 5.90 -7.77
C GLN A 62 11.76 4.76 -8.77
N SER A 63 12.37 3.60 -8.56
CA SER A 63 12.12 2.39 -9.35
C SER A 63 10.65 1.94 -9.23
N VAL A 64 10.13 1.86 -8.00
CA VAL A 64 8.73 1.50 -7.74
C VAL A 64 7.77 2.50 -8.40
N HIS A 65 8.07 3.79 -8.34
CA HIS A 65 7.26 4.83 -8.98
C HIS A 65 7.25 4.72 -10.50
N ALA A 66 8.37 4.34 -11.11
CA ALA A 66 8.46 4.07 -12.55
C ALA A 66 7.67 2.83 -12.94
N ASN A 67 7.75 1.77 -12.14
CA ASN A 67 6.99 0.52 -12.35
C ASN A 67 5.48 0.71 -12.22
N LEU A 68 5.04 1.66 -11.39
CA LEU A 68 3.63 2.00 -11.19
C LEU A 68 3.16 3.22 -12.01
N ALA A 69 3.93 3.67 -13.00
CA ALA A 69 3.65 4.91 -13.73
C ALA A 69 2.29 4.89 -14.44
N ASP A 70 1.87 3.72 -14.97
CA ASP A 70 0.57 3.49 -15.61
C ASP A 70 -0.62 3.61 -14.65
N ARG A 71 -0.36 3.41 -13.34
CA ARG A 71 -1.35 3.47 -12.26
C ARG A 71 -1.33 4.81 -11.50
N ARG A 72 -0.46 5.75 -11.89
CA ARG A 72 -0.30 7.03 -11.19
C ARG A 72 -1.52 7.93 -11.41
N VAL A 73 -2.12 8.41 -10.32
CA VAL A 73 -3.33 9.25 -10.34
C VAL A 73 -3.06 10.67 -10.85
N SER A 74 -1.85 11.19 -10.60
CA SER A 74 -1.44 12.52 -11.04
C SER A 74 0.07 12.55 -11.21
N GLU A 75 0.57 13.09 -12.32
CA GLU A 75 2.01 13.13 -12.64
C GLU A 75 2.85 13.71 -11.50
N ASN A 76 2.36 14.80 -10.89
CA ASN A 76 3.06 15.54 -9.84
C ASN A 76 2.89 14.95 -8.44
N ARG A 77 2.20 13.81 -8.28
CA ARG A 77 1.95 13.21 -6.96
C ARG A 77 2.17 11.71 -6.93
N GLU A 78 2.62 11.23 -5.79
CA GLU A 78 3.02 9.83 -5.57
C GLU A 78 1.83 8.97 -5.13
N PHE A 79 0.70 9.11 -5.82
CA PHE A 79 -0.52 8.33 -5.57
C PHE A 79 -0.78 7.39 -6.72
N PHE A 80 -1.09 6.14 -6.39
CA PHE A 80 -1.25 5.05 -7.34
C PHE A 80 -2.56 4.32 -7.10
N GLN A 81 -3.26 3.99 -8.17
CA GLN A 81 -4.55 3.31 -8.13
C GLN A 81 -4.42 1.83 -8.46
N GLY A 82 -5.15 0.98 -7.75
CA GLY A 82 -5.26 -0.45 -8.06
C GLY A 82 -5.46 -1.30 -6.81
N PRO A 83 -5.55 -2.63 -6.96
CA PRO A 83 -5.62 -3.54 -5.81
C PRO A 83 -4.36 -3.41 -4.94
N LEU A 84 -4.52 -3.38 -3.62
CA LEU A 84 -3.40 -3.21 -2.67
C LEU A 84 -2.30 -4.27 -2.88
N ILE A 85 -2.68 -5.51 -3.22
CA ILE A 85 -1.74 -6.60 -3.46
C ILE A 85 -0.77 -6.30 -4.61
N ASP A 86 -1.21 -5.60 -5.64
CA ASP A 86 -0.35 -5.24 -6.76
C ASP A 86 0.65 -4.14 -6.36
N ILE A 87 0.21 -3.19 -5.53
CA ILE A 87 1.08 -2.14 -5.01
C ILE A 87 2.12 -2.73 -4.05
N ILE A 88 1.72 -3.68 -3.19
CA ILE A 88 2.63 -4.43 -2.32
C ILE A 88 3.68 -5.16 -3.17
N ARG A 89 3.27 -5.91 -4.20
CA ARG A 89 4.20 -6.63 -5.08
C ARG A 89 5.18 -5.70 -5.79
N ALA A 90 4.72 -4.54 -6.25
CA ALA A 90 5.60 -3.55 -6.87
C ALA A 90 6.65 -3.02 -5.88
N VAL A 91 6.28 -2.85 -4.60
CA VAL A 91 7.20 -2.40 -3.55
C VAL A 91 8.14 -3.51 -3.07
N GLU A 92 7.66 -4.75 -2.95
CA GLU A 92 8.48 -5.91 -2.59
C GLU A 92 9.48 -6.28 -3.69
N GLY A 93 9.15 -5.97 -4.94
CA GLY A 93 9.89 -6.42 -6.11
C GLY A 93 9.97 -7.95 -6.16
N ASP A 94 11.12 -8.48 -6.55
CA ASP A 94 11.39 -9.92 -6.57
C ASP A 94 11.83 -10.46 -5.19
N GLY A 95 11.32 -9.85 -4.09
CA GLY A 95 11.71 -10.14 -2.72
C GLY A 95 12.94 -9.36 -2.23
N GLU A 96 13.32 -8.30 -2.96
CA GLU A 96 14.40 -7.39 -2.59
C GLU A 96 14.05 -6.55 -1.35
N LEU A 97 12.75 -6.35 -1.12
CA LEU A 97 12.24 -5.67 0.05
C LEU A 97 11.31 -6.59 0.82
N ILE A 98 11.71 -6.94 2.04
CA ILE A 98 10.92 -7.76 2.96
C ILE A 98 10.28 -6.84 4.00
N SER A 99 8.98 -6.98 4.17
CA SER A 99 8.25 -6.33 5.25
C SER A 99 8.44 -7.09 6.57
N SER A 100 8.72 -6.34 7.63
CA SER A 100 8.67 -6.83 9.01
C SER A 100 7.27 -6.71 9.62
N TRP A 101 6.33 -6.05 8.93
CA TRP A 101 4.99 -5.75 9.43
C TRP A 101 3.97 -5.49 8.31
N ASP A 102 2.86 -6.21 8.36
CA ASP A 102 1.70 -5.99 7.50
C ASP A 102 0.49 -5.55 8.33
N SER A 103 -0.26 -4.56 7.85
CA SER A 103 -1.57 -4.22 8.41
C SER A 103 -2.59 -5.32 8.13
N ASP A 104 -3.77 -5.22 8.73
CA ASP A 104 -4.86 -6.16 8.47
C ASP A 104 -5.34 -6.07 7.01
N GLU A 105 -5.36 -4.87 6.42
CA GLU A 105 -5.62 -4.69 4.98
C GLU A 105 -4.55 -5.36 4.11
N ALA A 106 -3.27 -5.25 4.47
CA ALA A 106 -2.20 -5.90 3.71
C ALA A 106 -2.28 -7.43 3.80
N LYS A 107 -2.53 -7.98 5.00
CA LYS A 107 -2.78 -9.43 5.18
C LYS A 107 -3.96 -9.90 4.36
N GLU A 108 -5.06 -9.13 4.40
CA GLU A 108 -6.26 -9.42 3.63
C GLU A 108 -6.02 -9.32 2.12
N ALA A 109 -5.22 -8.35 1.65
CA ALA A 109 -4.85 -8.21 0.24
C ALA A 109 -4.03 -9.42 -0.25
N ARG A 110 -3.06 -9.89 0.57
CA ARG A 110 -2.25 -11.08 0.26
C ARG A 110 -3.08 -12.35 0.26
N ASN A 111 -4.03 -12.44 1.19
CA ASN A 111 -4.85 -13.62 1.38
C ASN A 111 -6.32 -13.26 1.64
N PRO A 112 -7.11 -13.01 0.58
CA PRO A 112 -8.51 -12.61 0.70
C PRO A 112 -9.33 -13.55 1.58
N GLY A 113 -10.08 -12.97 2.52
CA GLY A 113 -10.92 -13.64 3.51
C GLY A 113 -10.20 -14.09 4.78
N CYS A 114 -8.89 -13.84 4.93
CA CYS A 114 -8.14 -14.28 6.11
C CYS A 114 -8.41 -13.44 7.36
N MET A 115 -8.70 -12.14 7.20
CA MET A 115 -9.01 -11.25 8.32
C MET A 115 -10.51 -11.22 8.59
N TRP A 116 -11.35 -11.15 7.54
CA TRP A 116 -12.80 -11.14 7.69
C TRP A 116 -13.51 -12.03 6.66
N ARG A 117 -13.77 -13.28 7.06
CA ARG A 117 -14.40 -14.30 6.20
C ARG A 117 -15.71 -13.87 5.54
N SER A 118 -16.63 -13.24 6.28
CA SER A 118 -17.93 -12.84 5.72
C SER A 118 -17.84 -11.60 4.83
N ARG A 119 -16.74 -10.85 4.87
CA ARG A 119 -16.55 -9.61 4.11
C ARG A 119 -15.11 -9.47 3.61
N PRO A 120 -14.67 -10.33 2.67
CA PRO A 120 -13.31 -10.29 2.18
C PRO A 120 -13.04 -8.96 1.45
N LEU A 121 -11.79 -8.50 1.50
CA LEU A 121 -11.30 -7.27 0.89
C LEU A 121 -12.19 -6.06 1.21
N TRP A 122 -12.68 -5.95 2.46
CA TRP A 122 -13.68 -4.95 2.87
C TRP A 122 -13.30 -3.50 2.56
N PHE A 123 -12.00 -3.21 2.44
CA PHE A 123 -11.45 -1.88 2.20
C PHE A 123 -11.34 -1.54 0.70
N GLU A 124 -11.52 -2.50 -0.21
CA GLU A 124 -11.36 -2.29 -1.66
C GLU A 124 -12.34 -3.11 -2.52
N GLN A 125 -13.49 -3.55 -1.98
CA GLN A 125 -14.46 -4.39 -2.73
C GLN A 125 -14.91 -3.76 -4.05
N ASN A 126 -14.92 -2.42 -4.15
CA ASN A 126 -15.28 -1.68 -5.36
C ASN A 126 -14.31 -1.91 -6.53
N LEU A 127 -13.11 -2.42 -6.28
CA LEU A 127 -12.14 -2.78 -7.31
C LEU A 127 -12.32 -4.20 -7.85
N HIS A 128 -13.18 -5.00 -7.22
CA HIS A 128 -13.30 -6.43 -7.49
C HIS A 128 -14.69 -6.79 -8.00
N SER A 129 -14.77 -7.74 -8.92
CA SER A 129 -16.08 -8.21 -9.41
C SER A 129 -16.88 -8.90 -8.31
N PRO A 130 -18.22 -8.76 -8.26
CA PRO A 130 -19.05 -9.47 -7.28
C PRO A 130 -18.85 -10.98 -7.30
N GLY A 131 -18.64 -11.57 -8.48
CA GLY A 131 -18.38 -13.00 -8.64
C GLY A 131 -17.05 -13.47 -8.04
N TYR A 132 -16.01 -12.62 -8.08
CA TYR A 132 -14.74 -12.90 -7.40
C TYR A 132 -14.90 -12.89 -5.88
N ILE A 133 -15.55 -11.86 -5.34
CA ILE A 133 -15.81 -11.74 -3.89
C ILE A 133 -16.61 -12.94 -3.37
N GLU A 134 -17.64 -13.36 -4.10
CA GLU A 134 -18.46 -14.52 -3.73
C GLU A 134 -17.67 -15.84 -3.76
N ARG A 135 -16.76 -16.00 -4.72
CA ARG A 135 -15.88 -17.17 -4.78
C ARG A 135 -14.97 -17.26 -3.55
N VAL A 136 -14.32 -16.15 -3.19
CA VAL A 136 -13.44 -16.07 -2.01
C VAL A 136 -14.21 -16.45 -0.73
N ARG A 137 -15.45 -15.97 -0.57
CA ARG A 137 -16.29 -16.33 0.58
C ARG A 137 -16.53 -17.84 0.68
N ARG A 138 -16.83 -18.49 -0.44
CA ARG A 138 -17.11 -19.94 -0.49
C ARG A 138 -15.89 -20.80 -0.21
N GLU A 139 -14.72 -20.42 -0.73
CA GLU A 139 -13.47 -21.17 -0.54
C GLU A 139 -12.95 -21.15 0.91
N ARG A 140 -13.43 -20.21 1.73
CA ARG A 140 -13.06 -20.04 3.15
C ARG A 140 -14.16 -20.49 4.13
N SER A 141 -15.24 -21.08 3.60
CA SER A 141 -16.38 -21.64 4.36
C SER A 141 -16.10 -23.05 4.88
#